data_AF-A0A536GVG6-F1
#
_entry.id   AF-A0A536GVG6-F1
#
_cell.length_a   1.000
_cell.length_b   1.000
_cell.length_c   1.000
_cell.angle_alpha   90.00
_cell.angle_beta   90.00
_cell.angle_gamma   90.00
#
_symmetry.space_group_name_H-M   'P 1'
#
loop_
_entity.id
_entity.type
_entity.pdbx_description
1 polymer ?
#
loop_
_entity_poly.entity_id
_entity_poly.type
_entity_poly.pdbx_seq_one_letter_code
_entity_poly.pdbx_strand_id
1 'polypeptide(L)'
;MARFAIDVTACWRPQRVGMITVALELARAMVTNRDGDHFTLLCSRERPPALADLDCEAVLAPYRHEVVLNTRWLPAIEPQLGCNAILYPYWPSPPRRR
;
A
#
# COMPACT_ATOMS: atom_id res chain seq x y z
N MET A 1 12.28 15.69 -3.91
CA MET A 1 11.52 14.55 -4.44
C MET A 1 11.48 13.48 -3.37
N ALA A 2 10.37 13.34 -2.66
CA ALA A 2 10.22 12.31 -1.65
C ALA A 2 9.76 11.00 -2.30
N ARG A 3 10.07 9.88 -1.64
CA ARG A 3 9.68 8.53 -2.04
C ARG A 3 8.77 7.97 -0.96
N PHE A 4 7.54 7.62 -1.31
CA PHE A 4 6.57 7.07 -0.38
C PHE A 4 6.11 5.70 -0.84
N ALA A 5 5.84 4.82 0.12
CA ALA A 5 5.08 3.61 -0.13
C ALA A 5 3.64 3.80 0.37
N ILE A 6 2.65 3.23 -0.32
CA ILE A 6 1.26 3.21 0.12
C ILE A 6 0.86 1.76 0.36
N ASP A 7 0.51 1.42 1.60
CA ASP A 7 0.02 0.09 1.93
C ASP A 7 -1.45 -0.09 1.50
N VAL A 8 -1.65 -0.88 0.45
CA VAL A 8 -2.97 -1.31 -0.03
C VAL A 8 -3.11 -2.83 0.04
N THR A 9 -2.32 -3.48 0.90
CA THR A 9 -2.33 -4.94 1.06
C THR A 9 -3.63 -5.48 1.67
N ALA A 10 -4.51 -4.64 2.21
CA ALA A 10 -5.86 -5.02 2.62
C ALA A 10 -6.90 -4.89 1.48
N CYS A 11 -6.57 -4.17 0.40
CA CYS A 11 -7.52 -3.77 -0.65
C CYS A 11 -7.72 -4.82 -1.75
N TRP A 12 -7.19 -6.03 -1.59
CA TRP A 12 -7.47 -7.18 -2.49
C TRP A 12 -8.84 -7.83 -2.23
N ARG A 13 -9.46 -7.55 -1.07
CA ARG A 13 -10.72 -8.20 -0.66
C ARG A 13 -11.88 -7.74 -1.56
N PRO A 14 -12.72 -8.66 -2.08
CA PRO A 14 -13.75 -8.34 -3.06
C PRO A 14 -15.02 -7.68 -2.47
N GLN A 15 -15.33 -7.92 -1.19
CA GLN A 15 -16.50 -7.32 -0.52
C GLN A 15 -16.11 -5.95 0.02
N ARG A 16 -16.53 -4.90 -0.69
CA ARG A 16 -16.13 -3.50 -0.45
C ARG A 16 -17.24 -2.76 0.30
N VAL A 17 -16.99 -2.37 1.54
CA VAL A 17 -17.80 -1.38 2.26
C VAL A 17 -16.91 -0.56 3.18
N GLY A 18 -17.12 0.76 3.20
CA GLY A 18 -16.42 1.70 4.09
C GLY A 18 -14.94 1.93 3.76
N MET A 19 -14.07 1.62 4.71
CA MET A 19 -12.66 2.06 4.74
C MET A 19 -11.80 1.62 3.55
N ILE A 20 -12.09 0.46 2.93
CA ILE A 20 -11.33 0.00 1.75
C ILE A 20 -11.58 0.91 0.55
N THR A 21 -12.81 1.38 0.36
CA THR A 21 -13.15 2.32 -0.72
C THR A 21 -12.38 3.63 -0.53
N VAL A 22 -12.42 4.19 0.68
CA VAL A 22 -11.69 5.42 1.02
C VAL A 22 -10.18 5.24 0.80
N ALA A 23 -9.62 4.10 1.20
CA ALA A 23 -8.19 3.84 1.04
C ALA A 23 -7.76 3.79 -0.44
N LEU A 24 -8.59 3.19 -1.31
CA LEU A 24 -8.36 3.14 -2.74
C LEU A 24 -8.48 4.53 -3.39
N GLU A 25 -9.50 5.30 -3.03
CA GLU A 25 -9.70 6.66 -3.54
C GLU A 25 -8.56 7.59 -3.13
N LEU A 26 -8.14 7.54 -1.85
CA LEU A 26 -7.01 8.33 -1.35
C LEU A 26 -5.70 7.92 -2.04
N ALA A 27 -5.43 6.62 -2.19
CA ALA A 27 -4.25 6.14 -2.89
C ALA A 27 -4.18 6.65 -4.34
N ARG A 28 -5.30 6.61 -5.06
CA ARG A 28 -5.41 7.18 -6.41
C ARG A 28 -5.14 8.69 -6.40
N ALA A 29 -5.78 9.43 -5.50
CA ALA A 29 -5.63 10.87 -5.42
C ALA A 29 -4.16 11.28 -5.16
N MET A 30 -3.46 10.57 -4.27
CA MET A 30 -2.04 10.82 -3.97
C MET A 30 -1.14 10.58 -5.20
N VAL A 31 -1.36 9.49 -5.93
CA VAL A 31 -0.54 9.16 -7.12
C VAL A 31 -0.84 10.08 -8.30
N THR A 32 -2.10 10.44 -8.52
CA THR A 32 -2.51 11.33 -9.63
C THR A 32 -2.05 12.76 -9.40
N ASN A 33 -2.10 13.25 -8.16
CA ASN A 33 -1.69 14.62 -7.81
C ASN A 33 -0.29 14.67 -7.22
N ARG A 34 0.59 13.73 -7.60
CA ARG A 34 1.97 13.69 -7.12
C ARG A 34 2.72 14.92 -7.65
N ASP A 35 3.05 15.85 -6.75
CA ASP A 35 3.78 17.08 -7.10
C ASP A 35 5.29 16.79 -7.16
N GLY A 36 5.66 15.97 -8.14
CA GLY A 36 7.02 15.44 -8.29
C GLY A 36 7.36 14.30 -7.35
N ASP A 37 6.57 13.98 -6.32
CA ASP A 37 6.87 12.84 -5.45
C ASP A 37 6.72 11.47 -6.14
N HIS A 38 7.47 10.48 -5.67
CA HIS A 38 7.40 9.10 -6.13
C HIS A 38 6.56 8.25 -5.18
N PHE A 39 5.71 7.40 -5.75
CA PHE A 39 4.88 6.47 -5.01
C PHE A 39 5.11 5.03 -5.46
N THR A 40 5.14 4.12 -4.49
CA THR A 40 5.15 2.67 -4.71
C THR A 40 3.97 2.04 -3.96
N LEU A 41 3.14 1.25 -4.64
CA LEU A 41 2.04 0.53 -3.99
C LEU A 41 2.56 -0.77 -3.37
N LEU A 42 2.23 -1.02 -2.11
CA LEU A 42 2.42 -2.33 -1.48
C LEU A 42 1.11 -3.11 -1.60
N CYS A 43 1.14 -4.18 -2.37
CA CYS A 43 -0.04 -4.92 -2.77
C CYS A 43 0.02 -6.36 -2.27
N SER A 44 -1.15 -6.96 -2.03
CA SER A 44 -1.26 -8.38 -1.70
C SER A 44 -1.50 -9.20 -2.96
N ARG A 45 -0.48 -9.93 -3.43
CA ARG A 45 -0.42 -10.79 -4.64
C ARG A 45 -0.66 -10.11 -5.98
N GLU A 46 -1.54 -9.12 -6.02
CA GLU A 46 -1.97 -8.42 -7.22
C GLU A 46 -2.28 -6.97 -6.87
N ARG A 47 -2.14 -6.10 -7.87
CA ARG A 47 -2.56 -4.70 -7.74
C ARG A 47 -4.09 -4.65 -7.65
N PRO A 48 -4.68 -3.87 -6.73
CA PRO A 48 -6.12 -3.68 -6.69
C PRO A 48 -6.64 -3.20 -8.05
N PRO A 49 -7.72 -3.77 -8.61
CA PRO A 49 -8.23 -3.37 -9.94
C PRO A 49 -8.52 -1.87 -10.05
N ALA A 50 -8.97 -1.26 -8.95
CA ALA A 50 -9.25 0.17 -8.86
C ALA A 50 -8.00 1.07 -8.91
N LEU A 51 -6.79 0.50 -8.96
CA LEU A 51 -5.51 1.22 -9.08
C LEU A 51 -4.68 0.72 -10.27
N ALA A 52 -5.24 -0.16 -11.11
CA ALA A 52 -4.49 -0.87 -12.15
C ALA A 52 -3.81 0.07 -13.15
N ASP A 53 -4.50 1.15 -13.50
CA ASP A 53 -4.11 2.21 -14.45
C ASP A 53 -3.14 3.26 -13.88
N LEU A 54 -2.81 3.19 -12.58
CA LEU A 54 -1.91 4.18 -11.98
C LEU A 54 -0.48 4.00 -12.45
N ASP A 55 0.08 5.09 -12.97
CA ASP A 55 1.48 5.22 -13.33
C ASP A 55 2.34 5.37 -12.06
N CYS A 56 2.61 4.25 -11.41
CA CYS A 56 3.47 4.11 -10.24
C CYS A 56 3.96 2.67 -10.11
N GLU A 57 5.01 2.45 -9.33
CA GLU A 57 5.52 1.11 -9.05
C GLU A 57 4.56 0.32 -8.15
N ALA A 58 4.60 -1.01 -8.21
CA ALA A 58 3.95 -1.85 -7.22
C ALA A 58 4.84 -3.01 -6.81
N VAL A 59 4.90 -3.29 -5.51
CA VAL A 59 5.56 -4.45 -4.93
C VAL A 59 4.48 -5.40 -4.42
N LEU A 60 4.56 -6.65 -4.86
CA LEU A 60 3.56 -7.67 -4.58
C LEU A 60 4.05 -8.60 -3.48
N ALA A 61 3.33 -8.65 -2.37
CA ALA A 61 3.51 -9.69 -1.37
C ALA A 61 3.02 -11.04 -1.92
N PRO A 62 3.68 -12.16 -1.60
CA PRO A 62 3.19 -13.48 -2.00
C PRO A 62 1.98 -13.95 -1.16
N TYR A 63 1.58 -13.17 -0.16
CA TYR A 63 0.56 -13.54 0.82
C TYR A 63 -0.68 -12.66 0.70
N ARG A 64 -1.85 -13.25 0.97
CA ARG A 64 -3.12 -12.55 1.24
C ARG A 64 -3.44 -12.44 2.73
N HIS A 65 -2.75 -13.23 3.55
CA HIS A 65 -3.03 -13.33 4.97
C HIS A 65 -2.46 -12.12 5.71
N GLU A 66 -3.35 -11.28 6.23
CA GLU A 66 -3.04 -9.99 6.86
C GLU A 66 -2.01 -10.09 8.00
N VAL A 67 -2.11 -11.12 8.86
CA VAL A 67 -1.11 -11.34 9.92
C VAL A 67 0.29 -11.57 9.33
N VAL A 68 0.41 -12.34 8.25
CA VAL A 68 1.72 -12.64 7.63
C VAL A 68 2.27 -11.40 6.92
N LEU A 69 1.39 -10.64 6.27
CA LEU A 69 1.71 -9.35 5.67
C LEU A 69 2.31 -8.39 6.71
N ASN A 70 1.60 -8.19 7.82
CA ASN A 70 1.97 -7.21 8.83
C ASN A 70 3.17 -7.62 9.69
N THR A 71 3.30 -8.92 10.00
CA THR A 71 4.33 -9.40 10.96
C THR A 71 5.60 -9.94 10.31
N ARG A 72 5.57 -10.28 9.01
CA ARG A 72 6.74 -10.84 8.32
C ARG A 72 7.12 -10.06 7.08
N TRP A 73 6.17 -9.86 6.17
CA TRP A 73 6.48 -9.30 4.86
C TRP A 73 6.77 -7.79 4.90
N LEU A 74 5.92 -6.98 5.52
CA LEU A 74 6.14 -5.54 5.68
C LEU A 74 7.48 -5.23 6.40
N PRO A 75 7.84 -5.91 7.51
CA PRO A 75 9.16 -5.77 8.10
C PRO A 75 10.34 -6.11 7.19
N ALA A 76 10.19 -7.13 6.35
CA ALA A 76 11.26 -7.53 5.45
C ALA A 76 11.44 -6.56 4.27
N ILE A 77 10.35 -6.03 3.72
CA ILE A 77 10.40 -5.20 2.52
C ILE A 77 10.71 -3.73 2.80
N GLU A 78 10.26 -3.19 3.92
CA GLU A 78 10.43 -1.76 4.27
C GLU A 78 11.87 -1.23 4.14
N PRO A 79 12.92 -1.87 4.69
CA PRO A 79 14.29 -1.39 4.52
C PRO A 79 14.80 -1.48 3.07
N GLN A 80 14.16 -2.29 2.22
CA GLN A 80 14.56 -2.49 0.82
C GLN A 80 13.91 -1.45 -0.11
N LEU A 81 12.80 -0.82 0.29
CA LEU A 81 12.05 0.12 -0.53
C LEU A 81 12.76 1.47 -0.74
N GLY A 82 13.67 1.84 0.17
CA GLY A 82 14.33 3.14 0.15
C GLY A 82 13.35 4.33 0.21
N CYS A 83 12.16 4.12 0.80
CA CYS A 83 11.14 5.16 0.95
C CYS A 83 11.36 5.98 2.22
N ASN A 84 10.96 7.24 2.19
CA ASN A 84 10.95 8.14 3.34
C ASN A 84 9.88 7.74 4.38
N ALA A 85 8.74 7.22 3.92
CA ALA A 85 7.67 6.74 4.78
C ALA A 85 6.76 5.72 4.07
N ILE A 86 6.06 4.92 4.87
CA ILE A 86 4.93 4.09 4.43
C ILE A 86 3.63 4.74 4.92
N LEU A 87 2.71 4.99 4.00
CA LEU A 87 1.39 5.54 4.25
C LEU A 87 0.37 4.40 4.39
N TYR A 88 -0.42 4.45 5.45
CA TYR A 88 -1.45 3.45 5.76
C TYR A 88 -2.84 4.08 5.64
N PRO A 89 -3.42 4.15 4.42
CA PRO A 89 -4.75 4.73 4.21
C PRO A 89 -5.88 3.85 4.78
N TYR A 90 -5.58 2.60 5.14
CA TYR A 90 -6.49 1.66 5.80
C TYR A 90 -6.06 1.38 7.27
N TRP A 91 -7.06 1.13 8.14
CA TRP A 91 -7.04 0.94 9.60
C TRP A 91 -6.15 -0.21 10.13
N PRO A 92 -5.78 -0.20 11.44
CA PRO A 92 -4.80 0.71 12.01
C PRO A 92 -3.39 0.39 11.48
N SER A 93 -2.45 1.32 11.68
CA SER A 93 -1.04 1.07 11.37
C SER A 93 -0.58 -0.27 11.96
N PRO A 94 0.30 -1.04 11.28
CA PRO A 94 0.85 -2.26 11.85
C PRO A 94 1.42 -1.97 13.25
N PRO A 95 1.30 -2.92 14.19
CA PRO A 95 1.70 -2.71 15.57
C PRO A 95 3.09 -2.06 15.64
N ARG A 96 3.24 -1.03 16.48
CA ARG A 96 4.52 -0.35 16.68
C ARG A 96 5.61 -1.39 16.89
N ARG A 97 6.58 -1.37 16.00
CA ARG A 97 7.74 -2.25 16.05
C ARG A 97 8.68 -1.68 17.13
N ARG A 98 9.15 -2.54 18.05
CA ARG A 98 10.22 -2.20 19.00
C ARG A 98 11.58 -2.39 18.34
#